data_AF-A0A354G9S7-F1
#
_entry.id   AF-A0A354G9S7-F1
#
_cell.length_a   1.000
_cell.length_b   1.000
_cell.length_c   1.000
_cell.angle_alpha   90.00
_cell.angle_beta   90.00
_cell.angle_gamma   90.00
#
_symmetry.space_group_name_H-M   'P 1'
#
loop_
_entity.id
_entity.type
_entity.pdbx_description
1 polymer ?
#
loop_
_entity_poly.entity_id
_entity_poly.type
_entity_poly.pdbx_seq_one_letter_code
_entity_poly.pdbx_strand_id
1 'polypeptide(L)'
;MRELSENGKLRKQLSALTKTINTEGLLFLIEQANIIKYNAEVEKANNSAVTSKTKRTETKVSIKSADDFVIEAEKDKSNFIFIMRNSRKFLTRDEMRSVVKISSEKSSANLYRYFLKERSDILKDCSIKSQNDPILKKMIEIISTKYKSK
;
A
#
# COMPACT_ATOMS: atom_id res chain seq x y z
N MET A 1 3.82 23.14 27.52
CA MET A 1 5.29 23.12 27.31
C MET A 1 5.90 21.70 27.41
N ARG A 2 5.31 20.66 26.79
CA ARG A 2 5.87 19.26 26.85
C ARG A 2 6.18 18.67 25.45
N GLU A 3 5.41 19.01 24.42
CA GLU A 3 5.57 18.46 23.05
C GLU A 3 6.82 18.93 22.30
N LEU A 4 7.33 20.14 22.59
CA LEU A 4 8.54 20.68 21.96
C LEU A 4 9.80 19.87 22.31
N SER A 5 9.83 19.20 23.47
CA SER A 5 10.98 18.40 23.92
C SER A 5 11.06 17.03 23.22
N GLU A 6 9.92 16.40 22.93
CA GLU A 6 9.88 15.05 22.34
C GLU A 6 10.28 15.08 20.86
N ASN A 7 9.83 16.08 20.11
CA ASN A 7 10.24 16.29 18.72
C ASN A 7 11.76 16.48 18.57
N GLY A 8 12.39 17.19 19.51
CA GLY A 8 13.83 17.37 19.54
C GLY A 8 14.59 16.07 19.76
N LYS A 9 14.09 15.19 20.66
CA LYS A 9 14.68 13.87 20.91
C LYS A 9 14.54 12.94 19.70
N LEU A 10 13.36 12.88 19.09
CA LEU A 10 13.09 12.07 17.91
C LEU A 10 13.96 12.48 16.72
N ARG A 11 14.15 13.80 16.49
CA ARG A 11 15.06 14.31 15.44
C ARG A 11 16.51 13.89 15.68
N LYS A 12 16.97 13.92 16.92
CA LYS A 12 18.34 13.47 17.29
C LYS A 12 18.51 11.96 17.08
N GLN A 13 17.54 11.16 17.49
CA GLN A 13 17.56 9.71 17.27
C GLN A 13 17.55 9.36 15.78
N LEU A 14 16.69 10.00 14.99
CA LEU A 14 16.65 9.80 13.54
C LEU A 14 18.01 10.16 12.91
N SER A 15 18.60 11.30 13.28
CA SER A 15 19.92 11.71 12.78
C SER A 15 21.07 10.79 13.21
N ALA A 16 20.94 10.09 14.33
CA ALA A 16 21.92 9.10 14.75
C ALA A 16 21.78 7.81 13.92
N LEU A 17 20.54 7.37 13.68
CA LEU A 17 20.24 6.17 12.88
C LEU A 17 20.62 6.34 11.41
N THR A 18 20.42 7.52 10.81
CA THR A 18 20.78 7.74 9.40
C THR A 18 22.27 7.60 9.12
N LYS A 19 23.15 7.69 10.13
CA LYS A 19 24.60 7.47 9.97
C LYS A 19 24.97 6.00 9.73
N THR A 20 24.13 5.06 10.12
CA THR A 20 24.38 3.62 10.00
C THR A 20 23.57 2.97 8.87
N ILE A 21 22.72 3.73 8.20
CA ILE A 21 21.88 3.27 7.10
C ILE A 21 22.62 3.42 5.77
N ASN A 22 22.51 2.42 4.91
CA ASN A 22 23.11 2.43 3.58
C ASN A 22 22.35 3.34 2.60
N THR A 23 22.91 3.56 1.41
CA THR A 23 22.32 4.43 0.40
C THR A 23 20.87 4.05 0.02
N GLU A 24 20.58 2.75 -0.11
CA GLU A 24 19.22 2.28 -0.45
C GLU A 24 18.21 2.59 0.67
N GLY A 25 18.59 2.37 1.94
CA GLY A 25 17.74 2.70 3.09
C GLY A 25 17.56 4.21 3.29
N LEU A 26 18.56 5.02 2.97
CA LEU A 26 18.46 6.48 3.01
C LEU A 26 17.50 7.00 1.93
N LEU A 27 17.56 6.44 0.71
CA LEU A 27 16.62 6.76 -0.36
C LEU A 27 15.18 6.43 0.05
N PHE A 28 14.95 5.27 0.66
CA PHE A 28 13.65 4.88 1.18
C PHE A 28 13.13 5.89 2.23
N LEU A 29 13.96 6.30 3.19
CA LEU A 29 13.56 7.28 4.21
C LEU A 29 13.22 8.65 3.61
N ILE A 30 13.96 9.09 2.59
CA ILE A 30 13.67 10.33 1.87
C ILE A 30 12.32 10.25 1.16
N GLU A 31 12.04 9.12 0.49
CA GLU A 31 10.75 8.89 -0.15
C GLU A 31 9.60 8.94 0.86
N GLN A 32 9.74 8.24 2.00
CA GLN A 32 8.74 8.27 3.06
C GLN A 32 8.53 9.69 3.62
N ALA A 33 9.60 10.46 3.83
CA ALA A 33 9.51 11.83 4.32
C ALA A 33 8.79 12.76 3.32
N ASN A 34 9.06 12.60 2.01
CA ASN A 34 8.38 13.36 0.96
C ASN A 34 6.89 13.02 0.87
N ILE A 35 6.52 11.74 1.03
CA ILE A 35 5.12 11.31 1.08
C ILE A 35 4.41 11.95 2.28
N ILE A 36 5.02 11.91 3.47
CA ILE A 36 4.45 12.55 4.68
C ILE A 36 4.25 14.05 4.46
N LYS A 37 5.24 14.73 3.88
CA LYS A 37 5.17 16.16 3.56
C LYS A 37 4.03 16.46 2.59
N TYR A 38 3.96 15.73 1.47
CA TYR A 38 2.92 15.91 0.46
C TYR A 38 1.52 15.67 1.04
N ASN A 39 1.34 14.61 1.82
CA ASN A 39 0.06 14.34 2.48
C ASN A 39 -0.35 15.47 3.43
N ALA A 40 0.59 16.01 4.21
CA ALA A 40 0.33 17.15 5.08
C ALA A 40 -0.01 18.43 4.30
N GLU A 41 0.55 18.61 3.10
CA GLU A 41 0.21 19.72 2.19
C GLU A 41 -1.18 19.54 1.57
N VAL A 42 -1.52 18.32 1.13
CA VAL A 42 -2.85 17.97 0.60
C VAL A 42 -3.93 18.10 1.69
N GLU A 43 -3.67 17.67 2.93
CA GLU A 43 -4.61 17.86 4.05
C GLU A 43 -4.86 19.34 4.35
N LYS A 44 -3.83 20.18 4.25
CA LYS A 44 -3.99 21.64 4.40
C LYS A 44 -4.79 22.25 3.24
N ALA A 45 -4.56 21.80 2.01
CA ALA A 45 -5.30 22.25 0.83
C ALA A 45 -6.77 21.79 0.86
N ASN A 46 -7.03 20.56 1.28
CA ASN A 46 -8.40 20.05 1.43
C ASN A 46 -9.15 20.76 2.55
N ASN A 47 -8.52 21.03 3.70
CA ASN A 47 -9.13 21.78 4.81
C ASN A 47 -9.52 23.21 4.43
N SER A 48 -8.87 23.83 3.44
CA SER A 48 -9.24 25.14 2.91
C SER A 48 -10.34 25.10 1.85
N ALA A 49 -10.70 23.90 1.34
CA ALA A 49 -11.78 23.68 0.38
C ALA A 49 -13.10 23.19 1.02
N VAL A 50 -13.14 22.90 2.34
CA VAL A 50 -14.31 22.29 3.02
C VAL A 50 -15.49 23.26 3.21
N THR A 51 -15.36 24.56 2.94
CA THR A 51 -16.54 25.46 2.92
C THR A 51 -17.41 25.29 1.68
N SER A 52 -17.08 24.41 0.74
CA SER A 52 -17.96 24.17 -0.41
C SER A 52 -17.90 22.74 -0.93
N LYS A 53 -19.04 22.05 -0.72
CA LYS A 53 -19.57 20.91 -1.47
C LYS A 53 -19.27 19.50 -0.92
N THR A 54 -20.27 19.03 -0.19
CA THR A 54 -21.00 17.77 -0.45
C THR A 54 -20.27 16.45 -0.28
N LYS A 55 -20.57 15.79 0.85
CA LYS A 55 -20.71 14.33 1.03
C LYS A 55 -20.02 13.46 -0.04
N ARG A 56 -18.70 13.30 0.09
CA ARG A 56 -18.05 12.04 -0.28
C ARG A 56 -17.65 11.36 1.01
N THR A 57 -18.19 10.18 1.23
CA THR A 57 -17.82 9.27 2.31
C THR A 57 -16.35 8.90 2.17
N GLU A 58 -15.48 9.73 2.73
CA GLU A 58 -14.07 9.44 2.90
C GLU A 58 -13.94 8.64 4.19
N THR A 59 -13.92 7.32 4.04
CA THR A 59 -13.54 6.39 5.10
C THR A 59 -12.14 6.77 5.56
N LYS A 60 -12.02 7.24 6.82
CA LYS A 60 -10.75 7.50 7.51
C LYS A 60 -9.75 6.38 7.21
N VAL A 61 -8.71 6.70 6.44
CA VAL A 61 -7.61 5.78 6.18
C VAL A 61 -6.77 5.73 7.46
N SER A 62 -7.03 4.71 8.28
CA SER A 62 -6.05 4.27 9.28
C SER A 62 -4.80 3.84 8.52
N ILE A 63 -3.66 4.45 8.85
CA ILE A 63 -2.35 4.14 8.28
C ILE A 63 -2.05 2.67 8.63
N LYS A 64 -2.31 1.78 7.68
CA LYS A 64 -1.96 0.37 7.76
C LYS A 64 -0.52 0.19 7.29
N SER A 65 0.21 -0.66 8.00
CA SER A 65 1.66 -0.83 7.86
C SER A 65 2.06 -1.23 6.44
N ALA A 66 3.33 -1.03 6.07
CA ALA A 66 3.84 -1.34 4.72
C ALA A 66 3.68 -2.82 4.29
N ASP A 67 3.32 -3.71 5.22
CA ASP A 67 3.01 -5.10 4.95
C ASP A 67 1.51 -5.43 4.97
N ASP A 68 0.63 -4.44 5.14
CA ASP A 68 -0.81 -4.68 5.13
C ASP A 68 -1.35 -4.69 3.69
N PHE A 69 -2.08 -5.76 3.39
CA PHE A 69 -2.82 -5.93 2.14
C PHE A 69 -4.31 -5.93 2.45
N VAL A 70 -5.08 -5.09 1.73
CA VAL A 70 -6.53 -5.00 1.87
C VAL A 70 -7.18 -5.08 0.50
N ILE A 71 -8.30 -5.80 0.42
CA ILE A 71 -9.14 -5.87 -0.78
C ILE A 71 -10.47 -5.21 -0.50
N GLU A 72 -10.74 -4.13 -1.20
CA GLU A 72 -12.06 -3.52 -1.31
C GLU A 72 -12.72 -3.98 -2.60
N ALA A 73 -14.01 -4.32 -2.53
CA ALA A 73 -14.79 -4.69 -3.70
C ALA A 73 -15.95 -3.72 -3.84
N GLU A 74 -16.24 -3.31 -5.06
CA GLU A 74 -17.42 -2.52 -5.36
C GLU A 74 -18.70 -3.33 -5.05
N LYS A 75 -19.82 -2.66 -4.74
CA LYS A 75 -21.09 -3.33 -4.38
C LYS A 75 -21.52 -4.37 -5.42
N ASP A 76 -21.25 -4.10 -6.68
CA ASP A 76 -21.61 -4.97 -7.81
C ASP A 76 -20.55 -6.03 -8.14
N LYS A 77 -19.43 -6.07 -7.40
CA LYS A 77 -18.29 -6.99 -7.59
C LYS A 77 -17.72 -6.97 -9.02
N SER A 78 -17.94 -5.87 -9.72
CA SER A 78 -17.38 -5.53 -11.04
C SER A 78 -15.90 -5.22 -10.95
N ASN A 79 -15.53 -4.42 -9.94
CA ASN A 79 -14.18 -3.92 -9.73
C ASN A 79 -13.68 -4.25 -8.31
N PHE A 80 -12.40 -4.56 -8.24
CA PHE A 80 -11.67 -4.87 -7.02
C PHE A 80 -10.53 -3.88 -6.87
N ILE A 81 -10.29 -3.42 -5.64
CA ILE A 81 -9.22 -2.47 -5.32
C ILE A 81 -8.29 -3.17 -4.35
N PHE A 82 -7.07 -3.38 -4.80
CA PHE A 82 -5.96 -3.84 -3.99
C PHE A 82 -5.28 -2.64 -3.37
N ILE A 83 -5.23 -2.60 -2.05
CA ILE A 83 -4.61 -1.54 -1.27
C ILE A 83 -3.42 -2.17 -0.55
N MET A 84 -2.22 -1.76 -0.93
CA MET A 84 -0.97 -2.23 -0.32
C MET A 84 0.15 -1.22 -0.53
N ARG A 85 1.07 -1.09 0.44
CA ARG A 85 2.25 -0.22 0.34
C ARG A 85 1.94 1.18 -0.22
N ASN A 86 0.81 1.73 0.21
CA ASN A 86 0.31 3.06 -0.22
C ASN A 86 -0.08 3.18 -1.71
N SER A 87 -0.15 2.07 -2.45
CA SER A 87 -0.67 2.01 -3.81
C SER A 87 -2.08 1.44 -3.84
N ARG A 88 -2.90 1.94 -4.76
CA ARG A 88 -4.24 1.43 -5.05
C ARG A 88 -4.27 0.90 -6.46
N LYS A 89 -4.55 -0.40 -6.58
CA LYS A 89 -4.57 -1.10 -7.86
C LYS A 89 -5.96 -1.59 -8.14
N PHE A 90 -6.55 -1.09 -9.21
CA PHE A 90 -7.85 -1.52 -9.69
C PHE A 90 -7.67 -2.79 -10.52
N LEU A 91 -8.48 -3.79 -10.23
CA LEU A 91 -8.57 -5.04 -10.95
C LEU A 91 -10.00 -5.24 -11.41
N THR A 92 -10.14 -5.63 -12.66
CA THR A 92 -11.40 -6.11 -13.23
C THR A 92 -11.76 -7.47 -12.65
N ARG A 93 -12.99 -7.91 -12.90
CA ARG A 93 -13.46 -9.24 -12.49
C ARG A 93 -12.63 -10.39 -13.07
N ASP A 94 -12.19 -10.28 -14.31
CA ASP A 94 -11.43 -11.34 -14.98
C ASP A 94 -9.99 -11.43 -14.48
N GLU A 95 -9.37 -10.28 -14.21
CA GLU A 95 -8.08 -10.23 -13.53
C GLU A 95 -8.18 -10.82 -12.12
N MET A 96 -9.22 -10.45 -11.36
CA MET A 96 -9.44 -10.99 -10.01
C MET A 96 -9.66 -12.50 -10.03
N ARG A 97 -10.40 -13.05 -11.01
CA ARG A 97 -10.56 -14.50 -11.18
C ARG A 97 -9.24 -15.21 -11.40
N SER A 98 -8.39 -14.65 -12.25
CA SER A 98 -7.05 -15.21 -12.53
C SER A 98 -6.19 -15.19 -11.26
N VAL A 99 -6.21 -14.08 -10.53
CA VAL A 99 -5.53 -13.93 -9.25
C VAL A 99 -6.04 -14.92 -8.20
N VAL A 100 -7.36 -15.11 -8.07
CA VAL A 100 -7.97 -16.09 -7.15
C VAL A 100 -7.57 -17.52 -7.50
N LYS A 101 -7.58 -17.88 -8.79
CA LYS A 101 -7.16 -19.20 -9.27
C LYS A 101 -5.72 -19.48 -8.88
N ILE A 102 -4.79 -18.57 -9.18
CA ILE A 102 -3.39 -18.72 -8.82
C ILE A 102 -3.19 -18.73 -7.29
N SER A 103 -3.95 -17.90 -6.57
CA SER A 103 -3.88 -17.88 -5.10
C SER A 103 -4.36 -19.19 -4.47
N SER A 104 -5.27 -19.91 -5.13
CA SER A 104 -5.74 -21.22 -4.64
C SER A 104 -4.64 -22.29 -4.65
N GLU A 105 -3.70 -22.20 -5.59
CA GLU A 105 -2.52 -23.07 -5.69
C GLU A 105 -1.43 -22.72 -4.65
N LYS A 106 -1.63 -21.65 -3.85
CA LYS A 106 -0.70 -21.14 -2.83
C LYS A 106 0.71 -20.85 -3.36
N SER A 107 0.85 -20.53 -4.64
CA SER A 107 2.14 -20.28 -5.29
C SER A 107 2.42 -18.79 -5.47
N SER A 108 3.27 -18.22 -4.61
CA SER A 108 3.75 -16.84 -4.74
C SER A 108 4.53 -16.59 -6.03
N ALA A 109 5.22 -17.62 -6.55
CA ALA A 109 5.96 -17.55 -7.80
C ALA A 109 5.03 -17.42 -9.02
N ASN A 110 3.93 -18.19 -9.05
CA ASN A 110 2.95 -18.08 -10.13
C ASN A 110 2.22 -16.73 -10.08
N LEU A 111 1.92 -16.21 -8.88
CA LEU A 111 1.29 -14.91 -8.72
C LEU A 111 2.22 -13.78 -9.18
N TYR A 112 3.50 -13.86 -8.83
CA TYR A 112 4.52 -12.92 -9.31
C TYR A 112 4.66 -12.95 -10.84
N ARG A 113 4.72 -14.14 -11.45
CA ARG A 113 4.79 -14.29 -12.92
C ARG A 113 3.57 -13.73 -13.63
N TYR A 114 2.37 -13.94 -13.06
CA TYR A 114 1.14 -13.37 -13.59
C TYR A 114 1.19 -11.83 -13.58
N PHE A 115 1.58 -11.22 -12.45
CA PHE A 115 1.73 -9.77 -12.39
C PHE A 115 2.83 -9.27 -13.31
N LEU A 116 3.94 -10.00 -13.48
CA LEU A 116 4.98 -9.60 -14.41
C LEU A 116 4.47 -9.51 -15.86
N LYS A 117 3.57 -10.42 -16.26
CA LYS A 117 3.02 -10.48 -17.61
C LYS A 117 1.86 -9.50 -17.83
N GLU A 118 0.86 -9.54 -16.95
CA GLU A 118 -0.42 -8.83 -17.17
C GLU A 118 -0.46 -7.47 -16.47
N ARG A 119 0.26 -7.31 -15.33
CA ARG A 119 0.12 -6.15 -14.43
C ARG A 119 1.43 -5.73 -13.78
N SER A 120 2.43 -5.44 -14.61
CA SER A 120 3.78 -5.09 -14.13
C SER A 120 3.81 -3.80 -13.31
N ASP A 121 2.78 -2.94 -13.46
CA ASP A 121 2.54 -1.76 -12.64
C ASP A 121 2.31 -2.09 -11.16
N ILE A 122 1.70 -3.25 -10.84
CA ILE A 122 1.51 -3.70 -9.45
C ILE A 122 2.86 -4.00 -8.82
N LEU A 123 3.77 -4.64 -9.55
CA LEU A 123 5.10 -4.97 -9.04
C LEU A 123 5.94 -3.71 -8.81
N LYS A 124 5.91 -2.76 -9.75
CA LYS A 124 6.68 -1.51 -9.65
C LYS A 124 6.15 -0.61 -8.53
N ASP A 125 4.86 -0.30 -8.55
CA ASP A 125 4.30 0.70 -7.64
C ASP A 125 4.18 0.18 -6.21
N CYS A 126 4.10 -1.14 -6.03
CA CYS A 126 4.12 -1.77 -4.70
C CYS A 126 5.52 -2.25 -4.29
N SER A 127 6.57 -1.86 -5.04
CA SER A 127 7.96 -2.24 -4.75
C SER A 127 8.18 -3.75 -4.54
N ILE A 128 7.47 -4.60 -5.29
CA ILE A 128 7.58 -6.06 -5.22
C ILE A 128 8.73 -6.50 -6.12
N LYS A 129 9.91 -6.66 -5.52
CA LYS A 129 11.15 -6.95 -6.26
C LYS A 129 11.35 -8.44 -6.57
N SER A 130 10.67 -9.34 -5.88
CA SER A 130 10.89 -10.78 -6.06
C SER A 130 9.65 -11.64 -5.81
N GLN A 131 9.67 -12.87 -6.31
CA GLN A 131 8.67 -13.91 -6.07
C GLN A 131 8.52 -14.34 -4.60
N ASN A 132 9.51 -14.02 -3.76
CA ASN A 132 9.52 -14.34 -2.33
C ASN A 132 9.07 -13.18 -1.44
N ASP A 133 8.58 -12.08 -2.04
CA ASP A 133 8.13 -10.92 -1.29
C ASP A 133 7.01 -11.32 -0.29
N PRO A 134 7.14 -10.95 1.00
CA PRO A 134 6.15 -11.26 2.04
C PRO A 134 4.73 -10.84 1.67
N ILE A 135 4.56 -9.77 0.88
CA ILE A 135 3.24 -9.26 0.54
C ILE A 135 2.48 -10.23 -0.37
N LEU A 136 3.17 -10.94 -1.27
CA LEU A 136 2.55 -11.94 -2.14
C LEU A 136 1.99 -13.11 -1.32
N LYS A 137 2.66 -13.51 -0.23
CA LYS A 137 2.15 -14.55 0.67
C LYS A 137 0.90 -14.09 1.39
N LYS A 138 0.89 -12.86 1.92
CA LYS A 138 -0.31 -12.27 2.54
C LYS A 138 -1.46 -12.12 1.56
N MET A 139 -1.17 -11.74 0.30
CA MET A 139 -2.18 -11.70 -0.75
C MET A 139 -2.85 -13.06 -0.91
N ILE A 140 -2.06 -14.12 -1.08
CA ILE A 140 -2.56 -15.48 -1.21
C ILE A 140 -3.44 -15.87 -0.03
N GLU A 141 -2.99 -15.59 1.20
CA GLU A 141 -3.72 -15.92 2.42
C GLU A 141 -5.08 -15.20 2.49
N ILE A 142 -5.10 -13.89 2.26
CA ILE A 142 -6.33 -13.09 2.30
C ILE A 142 -7.28 -13.45 1.16
N ILE A 143 -6.75 -13.64 -0.06
CA ILE A 143 -7.55 -13.97 -1.24
C ILE A 143 -8.17 -15.35 -1.09
N SER A 144 -7.39 -16.35 -0.70
CA SER A 144 -7.90 -17.73 -0.54
C SER A 144 -8.91 -17.86 0.60
N THR A 145 -8.79 -17.04 1.64
CA THR A 145 -9.76 -17.02 2.76
C THR A 145 -11.06 -16.33 2.35
N LYS A 146 -10.98 -15.20 1.64
CA LYS A 146 -12.13 -14.35 1.31
C LYS A 146 -12.86 -14.77 0.03
N TYR A 147 -12.16 -15.40 -0.91
CA TYR A 147 -12.69 -15.77 -2.23
C TYR A 147 -12.31 -17.21 -2.55
N LYS A 148 -13.31 -18.04 -2.88
CA LYS A 148 -13.10 -19.41 -3.34
C LYS A 148 -13.19 -19.46 -4.86
N SER A 149 -12.18 -20.08 -5.48
CA SER A 149 -12.30 -20.59 -6.84
C SER A 149 -13.42 -21.63 -6.85
N LYS A 150 -14.39 -21.48 -7.75
CA LYS A 150 -15.49 -22.45 -7.94
C LYS A 150 -15.20 -23.28 -9.18
#